data_AF-A0A3D3KET6-F1
#
_entry.id   AF-A0A3D3KET6-F1
#
_cell.length_a   1.000
_cell.length_b   1.000
_cell.length_c   1.000
_cell.angle_alpha   90.00
_cell.angle_beta   90.00
_cell.angle_gamma   90.00
#
_symmetry.space_group_name_H-M   'P 1'
#
loop_
_entity.id
_entity.type
_entity.pdbx_description
1 polymer ?
#
loop_
_entity_poly.entity_id
_entity_poly.type
_entity_poly.pdbx_seq_one_letter_code
_entity_poly.pdbx_strand_id
1 'polypeptide(L)' 'MKVSTLQATNKGQLHKSNRKAIPIRLLPEQHAELKKTAATEIRSMGFIALRRYQAGLQLEQSKQPT' A
#
# COMPACT_ATOMS: atom_id res chain seq x y z
N MET A 1 7.71 10.98 -32.70
CA MET A 1 7.86 9.59 -32.18
C MET A 1 8.53 9.66 -30.81
N LYS A 2 7.90 9.18 -29.74
CA LYS A 2 8.49 9.21 -28.39
C LYS A 2 9.47 8.03 -28.26
N VAL A 3 10.76 8.33 -28.20
CA VAL A 3 11.82 7.33 -28.00
C VAL A 3 11.79 6.92 -26.53
N SER A 4 11.43 5.66 -26.27
CA SER A 4 11.47 5.07 -24.94
C SER A 4 12.93 4.92 -24.49
N THR A 5 13.30 5.54 -23.38
CA THR A 5 14.62 5.40 -22.73
C THR A 5 14.73 4.14 -21.86
N LEU A 6 13.68 3.31 -21.82
CA LEU A 6 13.67 2.09 -21.01
C LEU A 6 14.51 1.00 -21.69
N GLN A 7 15.64 0.64 -21.07
CA GLN A 7 16.45 -0.50 -21.48
C GLN A 7 15.77 -1.80 -21.06
N ALA A 8 15.72 -2.77 -21.98
CA ALA A 8 15.24 -4.11 -21.68
C ALA A 8 16.18 -4.80 -20.68
N THR A 9 15.64 -5.27 -19.57
CA THR A 9 16.38 -6.09 -18.60
C THR A 9 16.33 -7.55 -19.02
N ASN A 10 17.38 -8.32 -18.72
CA ASN A 10 17.42 -9.74 -19.04
C ASN A 10 16.30 -10.48 -18.31
N LYS A 11 15.63 -11.41 -19.01
CA LYS A 11 14.54 -12.23 -18.45
C LYS A 11 15.03 -12.92 -17.17
N GLY A 12 14.46 -12.56 -16.01
CA GLY A 12 14.84 -13.12 -14.71
C GLY A 12 15.65 -12.20 -13.79
N GLN A 13 16.04 -10.99 -14.22
CA GLN A 13 16.70 -10.00 -13.34
C GLN A 13 15.75 -9.23 -12.42
N LEU A 14 14.45 -9.55 -12.41
CA LEU A 14 13.53 -8.96 -11.44
C LEU A 14 13.85 -9.55 -10.05
N HIS A 15 14.66 -8.84 -9.26
CA HIS A 15 14.89 -9.19 -7.87
C HIS A 15 13.55 -9.35 -7.16
N LYS A 16 13.25 -10.57 -6.70
CA LYS A 16 12.02 -10.84 -5.95
C LYS A 16 12.02 -9.92 -4.73
N SER A 17 11.06 -9.00 -4.68
CA SER A 17 10.91 -8.13 -3.51
C SER A 17 10.60 -9.01 -2.29
N ASN A 18 11.41 -8.90 -1.22
CA ASN A 18 11.19 -9.60 0.05
C ASN A 18 10.01 -8.97 0.82
N ARG A 19 8.81 -9.03 0.24
CA ARG A 19 7.59 -8.54 0.87
C ARG A 19 7.08 -9.59 1.85
N LYS A 20 7.01 -9.25 3.13
CA LYS A 20 6.31 -10.05 4.14
C LYS A 20 4.82 -9.72 4.05
N ALA A 21 4.00 -10.73 3.81
CA ALA A 21 2.54 -10.58 3.86
C ALA A 21 2.09 -10.54 5.32
N ILE A 22 1.25 -9.57 5.67
CA ILE A 22 0.66 -9.45 7.01
C ILE A 22 -0.85 -9.71 6.87
N PRO A 23 -1.39 -10.79 7.44
CA PRO A 23 -2.82 -11.01 7.46
C PRO A 23 -3.48 -10.05 8.44
N ILE A 24 -4.47 -9.28 7.98
CA ILE A 24 -5.24 -8.35 8.80
C ILE A 24 -6.68 -8.84 8.82
N ARG A 25 -7.25 -9.00 10.02
CA ARG A 25 -8.67 -9.34 10.18
C ARG A 25 -9.49 -8.06 10.17
N LEU A 26 -10.44 -7.96 9.25
CA LEU A 26 -11.33 -6.83 9.08
C LEU A 26 -12.78 -7.31 9.15
N LEU A 27 -13.67 -6.46 9.65
CA LEU A 27 -15.11 -6.67 9.48
C LEU A 27 -15.49 -6.56 7.99
N PRO A 28 -16.57 -7.21 7.55
CA PRO A 28 -16.98 -7.18 6.13
C PRO A 28 -17.17 -5.76 5.58
N GLU A 29 -17.74 -4.86 6.38
CA GLU A 29 -17.96 -3.46 6.00
C GLU A 29 -16.65 -2.70 5.81
N GLN A 30 -15.70 -2.86 6.74
CA GLN A 30 -14.38 -2.25 6.67
C GLN A 30 -13.59 -2.76 5.46
N HIS A 31 -13.70 -4.06 5.15
CA HIS A 31 -13.10 -4.64 3.96
C HIS A 31 -13.71 -4.06 2.68
N ALA A 32 -15.05 -3.91 2.61
CA ALA A 32 -15.73 -3.33 1.47
C ALA A 32 -15.32 -1.86 1.25
N GLU A 33 -15.23 -1.07 2.32
CA GLU A 33 -14.77 0.30 2.28
C GLU A 33 -13.32 0.39 1.77
N LEU A 34 -12.42 -0.41 2.32
CA LEU A 34 -11.01 -0.44 1.92
C LEU A 34 -10.85 -0.83 0.43
N LYS A 35 -11.64 -1.81 -0.03
CA LYS A 35 -11.66 -2.21 -1.44
C LYS A 35 -12.16 -1.08 -2.34
N LYS A 36 -13.20 -0.36 -1.92
CA LYS A 36 -13.74 0.79 -2.66
C LYS A 36 -12.71 1.91 -2.76
N THR A 37 -12.07 2.30 -1.65
CA THR A 37 -11.04 3.35 -1.66
C THR A 37 -9.86 2.97 -2.54
N ALA A 38 -9.38 1.73 -2.46
CA ALA A 38 -8.29 1.24 -3.30
C ALA A 38 -8.63 1.34 -4.80
N ALA A 39 -9.86 0.99 -5.19
CA ALA A 39 -10.34 1.12 -6.56
C ALA A 39 -10.42 2.59 -7.01
N THR A 40 -11.00 3.46 -6.19
CA THR A 40 -11.13 4.90 -6.50
C THR A 40 -9.79 5.58 -6.68
N GLU A 41 -8.79 5.24 -5.86
CA GLU A 41 -7.46 5.86 -5.91
C GLU A 41 -6.49 5.19 -6.88
N ILE A 42 -6.90 4.10 -7.54
CA ILE A 42 -6.04 3.29 -8.43
C ILE A 42 -4.78 2.82 -7.66
N ARG A 43 -4.98 2.30 -6.44
CA ARG A 43 -3.92 1.80 -5.55
C ARG A 43 -4.25 0.42 -5.01
N SER A 44 -3.25 -0.25 -4.43
CA SER A 44 -3.47 -1.54 -3.76
C SER A 44 -4.12 -1.36 -2.38
N MET A 45 -4.92 -2.34 -1.96
CA MET A 45 -5.51 -2.35 -0.61
C MET A 45 -4.47 -2.25 0.49
N GLY A 46 -3.32 -2.94 0.34
CA GLY A 46 -2.22 -2.87 1.29
C GLY A 46 -1.60 -1.47 1.41
N PHE A 47 -1.52 -0.71 0.30
CA PHE A 47 -1.07 0.67 0.32
C PHE A 47 -2.03 1.56 1.11
N ILE A 48 -3.34 1.43 0.87
CA ILE A 48 -4.36 2.20 1.60
C ILE A 48 -4.35 1.86 3.09
N ALA A 49 -4.26 0.57 3.44
CA ALA A 49 -4.21 0.11 4.82
C ALA A 49 -2.99 0.67 5.56
N LEU A 50 -1.80 0.59 4.95
CA LEU A 50 -0.56 1.13 5.53
C LEU A 50 -0.65 2.65 5.75
N ARG A 51 -1.17 3.39 4.76
CA ARG A 51 -1.35 4.84 4.87
C ARG A 51 -2.28 5.21 6.02
N ARG A 52 -3.42 4.53 6.15
CA ARG A 52 -4.39 4.76 7.24
C ARG A 52 -3.75 4.46 8.61
N TYR A 53 -3.00 3.36 8.71
CA TYR A 53 -2.28 3.01 9.94
C TYR A 53 -1.27 4.10 10.34
N GLN A 54 -0.44 4.57 9.40
CA GLN A 54 0.55 5.61 9.67
C GLN A 54 -0.10 6.93 10.15
N ALA A 55 -1.22 7.32 9.53
CA ALA A 55 -1.97 8.50 9.95
C ALA A 55 -2.53 8.35 11.38
N GLY A 56 -3.05 7.18 11.74
CA GLY A 56 -3.51 6.88 13.09
C GLY A 56 -2.38 6.94 14.11
N LEU A 57 -1.23 6.34 13.80
CA LEU A 57 -0.05 6.33 14.66
C LEU A 57 0.45 7.76 14.97
N GLN A 58 0.49 8.63 13.95
CA GLN A 58 0.89 10.04 14.13
C GLN A 58 -0.09 10.80 15.03
N LEU A 59 -1.40 10.54 14.90
CA LEU A 59 -2.43 11.13 15.76
C LEU A 59 -2.35 10.66 17.21
N GLU A 60 -1.91 9.42 17.46
CA GLU A 60 -1.69 8.92 18.82
C GLU A 60 -0.45 9.55 19.45
N GLN A 61 0.64 9.64 18.69
CA GLN A 61 1.89 10.26 19.14
C GLN A 61 1.73 11.73 19.49
N SER A 62 0.90 12.48 18.75
CA SER A 62 0.65 13.90 19.05
C SER A 62 -0.21 14.13 20.30
N LYS A 63 -0.92 13.11 20.79
CA LYS A 63 -1.80 13.19 21.96
C LYS A 63 -1.13 12.78 23.27
N GLN A 64 0.04 12.13 23.22
CA GLN A 64 0.79 11.81 24.43
C GLN A 64 1.52 13.06 24.92
N PRO A 65 1.14 13.63 26.09
CA PRO A 65 1.97 14.67 26.70
C PRO A 65 3.27 14.02 27.18
N THR A 66 4.39 14.58 26.76
CA THR A 66 5.72 14.27 27.31
C THR A 66 5.77 14.50 28.82
#